data_AF-A0ABC8BNP3-F1
#
_entry.id   AF-A0ABC8BNP3-F1
#
_cell.length_a   1.000
_cell.length_b   1.000
_cell.length_c   1.000
_cell.angle_alpha   90.00
_cell.angle_beta   90.00
_cell.angle_gamma   90.00
#
_symmetry.space_group_name_H-M   'P 1'
#
loop_
_entity.id
_entity.type
_entity.pdbx_description
1 polymer ?
#
loop_
_entity_poly.entity_id
_entity_poly.type
_entity_poly.pdbx_seq_one_letter_code
_entity_poly.pdbx_strand_id
1 'polypeptide(L)'
;MISAPSAALGLVYRWTDRTPNPTGEARAVLRRVLKDLGLSGDVVSDGVLAVSELVANAHEHACGPYEMHVCLAAGRYICEIHDRDPLLPPGLYSGATTPSDAEPAKGPGRVLVERGRGLHIVNELAQGQWGFRVTERGAKAAWIVLAGLGGAPVPCKNGD
;
A
#
# COMPACT_ATOMS: atom_id res chain seq x y z
N MET A 1 2.38 -25.65 8.39
CA MET A 1 2.13 -25.85 6.95
C MET A 1 1.40 -24.61 6.45
N ILE A 2 2.11 -23.58 5.99
CA ILE A 2 1.49 -22.36 5.45
C ILE A 2 2.17 -22.11 4.10
N SER A 3 1.77 -22.91 3.12
CA SER A 3 2.02 -22.61 1.72
C SER A 3 0.70 -22.12 1.17
N ALA A 4 0.61 -20.82 0.91
CA ALA A 4 -0.36 -20.31 -0.05
C ALA A 4 0.47 -19.67 -1.16
N PRO A 5 0.57 -20.29 -2.35
CA PRO A 5 1.11 -19.59 -3.50
C PRO A 5 0.12 -18.45 -3.79
N SER A 6 0.56 -17.21 -3.56
CA SER A 6 -0.14 -16.03 -4.07
C SER A 6 -0.25 -16.21 -5.58
N ALA A 7 -1.48 -16.29 -6.09
CA ALA A 7 -1.71 -16.09 -7.51
C ALA A 7 -1.32 -14.64 -7.79
N ALA A 8 -0.07 -14.45 -8.19
CA ALA A 8 0.49 -13.16 -8.51
C ALA A 8 -0.32 -12.54 -9.64
N LEU A 9 -0.83 -11.34 -9.41
CA LEU A 9 -0.37 -10.30 -10.31
C LEU A 9 1.03 -9.90 -9.76
N GLY A 10 2.00 -9.74 -10.63
CA GLY A 10 3.41 -9.67 -10.24
C GLY A 10 3.87 -8.22 -10.11
N LEU A 11 5.15 -8.02 -10.46
CA LEU A 11 5.69 -6.71 -10.80
C LEU A 11 4.89 -6.12 -11.96
N VAL A 12 4.25 -4.98 -11.73
CA VAL A 12 3.48 -4.26 -12.76
C VAL A 12 4.21 -3.02 -13.28
N TYR A 13 5.09 -2.43 -12.47
CA TYR A 13 5.87 -1.26 -12.87
C TYR A 13 7.20 -1.19 -12.12
N ARG A 14 8.25 -0.75 -12.82
CA ARG A 14 9.58 -0.54 -12.25
C ARG A 14 10.11 0.82 -12.68
N TRP A 15 10.70 1.55 -11.75
CA TRP A 15 11.32 2.84 -12.05
C TRP A 15 12.60 3.03 -11.25
N THR A 16 13.31 4.10 -11.56
CA THR A 16 14.55 4.50 -10.90
C THR A 16 14.51 5.99 -10.58
N ASP A 17 15.51 6.47 -9.85
CA ASP A 17 15.68 7.90 -9.55
C ASP A 17 15.81 8.77 -10.81
N ARG A 18 16.15 8.17 -11.96
CA ARG A 18 16.27 8.86 -13.26
C ARG A 18 14.97 8.87 -14.06
N THR A 19 13.93 8.17 -13.60
CA THR A 19 12.67 8.10 -14.33
C THR A 19 11.93 9.43 -14.20
N PRO A 20 11.61 10.13 -15.32
CA PRO A 20 10.84 11.35 -15.24
C PRO A 20 9.38 11.02 -14.89
N ASN A 21 8.83 11.74 -13.91
CA ASN A 21 7.42 11.63 -13.48
C ASN A 21 6.96 10.18 -13.17
N PRO A 22 7.62 9.46 -12.23
CA PRO A 22 7.28 8.08 -11.92
C PRO A 22 5.84 7.92 -11.39
N THR A 23 5.32 8.93 -10.69
CA THR A 23 3.94 8.95 -10.17
C THR A 23 2.90 8.99 -11.29
N GLY A 24 3.15 9.72 -12.39
CA GLY A 24 2.26 9.74 -13.56
C GLY A 24 2.12 8.37 -14.22
N GLU A 25 3.26 7.73 -14.47
CA GLU A 25 3.32 6.40 -15.08
C GLU A 25 2.71 5.33 -14.16
N ALA A 26 3.05 5.34 -12.87
CA ALA A 26 2.49 4.42 -11.89
C ALA A 26 0.96 4.52 -11.83
N ARG A 27 0.40 5.74 -11.86
CA ARG A 27 -1.05 5.96 -11.94
C ARG A 27 -1.69 5.33 -13.17
N ALA A 28 -1.08 5.52 -14.34
CA ALA A 28 -1.60 5.00 -15.60
C ALA A 28 -1.58 3.47 -15.61
N VAL A 29 -0.46 2.87 -15.19
CA VAL A 29 -0.29 1.41 -15.09
C VAL A 29 -1.28 0.82 -14.08
N LEU A 30 -1.35 1.36 -12.87
CA LEU A 30 -2.23 0.84 -11.83
C LEU A 30 -3.69 0.94 -12.25
N ARG A 31 -4.12 2.09 -12.81
CA ARG A 31 -5.49 2.25 -13.31
C ARG A 31 -5.86 1.18 -14.33
N ARG A 32 -4.93 0.84 -15.24
CA ARG A 32 -5.14 -0.23 -16.22
C ARG A 32 -5.28 -1.59 -15.53
N VAL A 33 -4.35 -1.93 -14.65
CA VAL A 33 -4.36 -3.21 -13.91
C VAL A 33 -5.67 -3.40 -13.12
N LEU A 34 -6.12 -2.37 -12.39
CA LEU A 34 -7.33 -2.47 -11.57
C LEU A 34 -8.61 -2.55 -12.43
N LYS A 35 -8.63 -1.93 -13.61
CA LYS A 35 -9.72 -2.07 -14.58
C LYS A 35 -9.75 -3.46 -15.21
N ASP A 36 -8.59 -4.00 -15.58
CA ASP A 36 -8.46 -5.36 -16.13
C ASP A 36 -8.88 -6.43 -15.09
N LEU A 37 -8.74 -6.11 -13.80
CA LEU A 37 -9.25 -6.90 -12.67
C LEU A 37 -10.76 -6.79 -12.44
N GLY A 38 -11.47 -5.91 -13.18
CA GLY A 38 -12.91 -5.73 -13.05
C GLY A 38 -13.36 -4.95 -11.80
N LEU A 39 -12.47 -4.17 -11.18
CA LEU A 39 -12.82 -3.34 -10.02
C LEU A 39 -13.68 -2.14 -10.42
N SER A 40 -14.53 -1.68 -9.49
CA SER A 40 -15.43 -0.53 -9.72
C SER A 40 -14.66 0.78 -9.88
N GLY A 41 -15.28 1.75 -10.57
CA GLY A 41 -14.64 3.04 -10.87
C GLY A 41 -14.14 3.79 -9.63
N ASP A 42 -14.93 3.79 -8.55
CA ASP A 42 -14.56 4.41 -7.27
C ASP A 42 -13.33 3.73 -6.63
N VAL A 43 -13.34 2.40 -6.56
CA VAL A 43 -12.19 1.60 -6.06
C VAL A 43 -10.94 1.87 -6.88
N VAL A 44 -11.07 1.95 -8.21
CA VAL A 44 -9.94 2.29 -9.08
C VAL A 44 -9.45 3.71 -8.80
N SER A 45 -10.33 4.68 -8.63
CA SER A 45 -9.96 6.07 -8.37
C SER A 45 -9.23 6.23 -7.04
N ASP A 46 -9.80 5.68 -5.97
CA ASP A 46 -9.26 5.77 -4.61
C ASP A 46 -7.96 5.00 -4.47
N GLY A 47 -7.91 3.77 -5.01
CA GLY A 47 -6.70 2.96 -5.01
C GLY A 47 -5.56 3.60 -5.78
N VAL A 48 -5.85 4.21 -6.94
CA VAL A 48 -4.85 4.94 -7.74
C VAL A 48 -4.33 6.15 -6.98
N LEU A 49 -5.19 6.93 -6.33
CA LEU A 49 -4.77 8.08 -5.53
C LEU A 49 -3.87 7.64 -4.37
N ALA A 50 -4.31 6.67 -3.58
CA ALA A 50 -3.54 6.18 -2.43
C ALA A 50 -2.16 5.63 -2.84
N VAL A 51 -2.08 4.84 -3.90
CA VAL A 51 -0.78 4.32 -4.38
C VAL A 51 0.09 5.42 -4.97
N SER A 52 -0.49 6.47 -5.56
CA SER A 52 0.29 7.62 -6.05
C SER A 52 1.05 8.31 -4.92
N GLU A 53 0.40 8.48 -3.78
CA GLU A 53 1.03 9.06 -2.59
C GLU A 53 2.15 8.16 -2.05
N LEU A 54 1.98 6.82 -2.10
CA LEU A 54 3.04 5.88 -1.72
C LEU A 54 4.23 5.92 -2.69
N VAL A 55 3.98 6.02 -4.00
CA VAL A 55 5.01 6.14 -5.04
C VAL A 55 5.77 7.47 -4.89
N ALA A 56 5.05 8.57 -4.65
CA ALA A 56 5.66 9.88 -4.39
C ALA A 56 6.55 9.82 -3.13
N ASN A 57 6.03 9.30 -2.02
CA ASN A 57 6.80 9.13 -0.79
C ASN A 57 8.06 8.27 -1.00
N ALA A 58 7.96 7.16 -1.74
CA ALA A 58 9.12 6.32 -2.02
C ALA A 58 10.15 7.05 -2.88
N HIS A 59 9.72 7.77 -3.92
CA HIS A 59 10.62 8.50 -4.80
C HIS A 59 11.28 9.71 -4.13
N GLU A 60 10.58 10.40 -3.22
CA GLU A 60 11.10 11.58 -2.52
C GLU A 60 11.95 11.25 -1.30
N HIS A 61 11.74 10.08 -0.67
CA HIS A 61 12.32 9.77 0.64
C HIS A 61 13.08 8.44 0.73
N ALA A 62 13.11 7.62 -0.32
CA ALA A 62 13.83 6.35 -0.35
C ALA A 62 14.76 6.24 -1.56
N CYS A 63 15.59 5.19 -1.58
CA CYS A 63 16.54 4.93 -2.65
C CYS A 63 16.03 3.85 -3.62
N GLY A 64 16.13 4.11 -4.92
CA GLY A 64 15.80 3.13 -5.94
C GLY A 64 16.81 1.99 -6.10
N PRO A 65 16.59 1.07 -7.06
CA PRO A 65 15.41 0.95 -7.92
C PRO A 65 14.14 0.63 -7.15
N TYR A 66 13.02 1.08 -7.71
CA TYR A 66 11.70 0.95 -7.12
C TYR A 66 10.82 0.02 -7.95
N GLU A 67 9.91 -0.66 -7.28
CA GLU A 67 9.01 -1.62 -7.91
C GLU A 67 7.60 -1.52 -7.33
N MET A 68 6.61 -1.54 -8.21
CA MET A 68 5.20 -1.66 -7.85
C MET A 68 4.73 -3.07 -8.20
N HIS A 69 4.23 -3.78 -7.20
CA HIS A 69 3.66 -5.11 -7.32
C HIS A 69 2.19 -5.04 -6.93
N VAL A 70 1.34 -5.80 -7.60
CA VAL A 70 -0.09 -5.91 -7.24
C VAL A 70 -0.38 -7.37 -7.07
N CYS A 71 -0.70 -7.87 -5.88
CA CYS A 71 -0.93 -9.29 -5.65
C CYS A 71 -2.33 -9.57 -5.10
N LEU A 72 -2.80 -10.81 -5.25
CA LEU A 72 -4.01 -11.30 -4.59
C LEU A 72 -3.59 -12.17 -3.41
N ALA A 73 -3.97 -11.76 -2.20
CA ALA A 73 -3.68 -12.48 -0.97
C ALA A 73 -4.92 -12.52 -0.07
N ALA A 74 -5.29 -13.73 0.39
CA ALA A 74 -6.46 -13.95 1.23
C ALA A 74 -7.76 -13.29 0.69
N GLY A 75 -7.94 -13.32 -0.63
CA GLY A 75 -9.09 -12.71 -1.30
C GLY A 75 -9.09 -11.18 -1.33
N ARG A 76 -7.94 -10.54 -1.14
CA ARG A 76 -7.77 -9.09 -1.23
C ARG A 76 -6.69 -8.72 -2.24
N TYR A 77 -6.97 -7.71 -3.06
CA TYR A 77 -5.99 -7.07 -3.92
C TYR A 77 -5.14 -6.14 -3.08
N ILE A 78 -3.83 -6.37 -3.09
CA ILE A 78 -2.83 -5.62 -2.34
C ILE A 78 -1.86 -5.02 -3.33
N CYS A 79 -1.52 -3.74 -3.18
CA CYS A 79 -0.43 -3.12 -3.91
C CYS A 79 0.75 -2.93 -2.97
N GLU A 80 1.95 -3.23 -3.45
CA GLU A 80 3.20 -3.06 -2.72
C GLU A 80 4.18 -2.21 -3.52
N ILE A 81 4.75 -1.21 -2.87
CA ILE A 81 5.84 -0.38 -3.38
C ILE A 81 7.12 -0.77 -2.67
N HIS A 82 8.04 -1.37 -3.41
CA HIS A 82 9.35 -1.81 -2.92
C HIS A 82 10.40 -0.77 -3.27
N ASP A 83 11.25 -0.44 -2.31
CA ASP A 83 12.42 0.40 -2.47
C ASP A 83 13.65 -0.27 -1.81
N ARG A 84 14.86 0.20 -2.12
CA ARG A 84 16.09 -0.39 -1.56
C ARG A 84 16.52 0.23 -0.24
N ASP A 85 15.74 1.14 0.34
CA ASP A 85 16.11 1.77 1.58
C ASP A 85 15.81 0.81 2.76
N PRO A 86 16.82 0.43 3.57
CA PRO A 86 16.62 -0.50 4.68
C PRO A 86 15.98 0.18 5.91
N LEU A 87 15.82 1.51 5.90
CA LEU A 87 15.31 2.25 7.04
C LEU A 87 13.78 2.37 6.94
N LEU A 88 13.11 1.76 7.91
CA LEU A 88 11.73 2.12 8.19
C LEU A 88 11.69 3.57 8.71
N PRO A 89 10.67 4.35 8.34
CA PRO A 89 10.48 5.67 8.93
C PRO A 89 10.44 5.53 10.48
N PRO A 90 11.17 6.38 11.22
CA PRO A 90 11.14 6.35 12.68
C PRO A 90 9.70 6.46 13.19
N GLY A 91 9.25 5.50 14.00
CA GLY A 91 7.89 5.48 14.57
C GLY A 91 6.86 4.62 13.82
N LEU A 92 7.23 3.97 12.72
CA LEU A 92 6.38 3.02 11.97
C LEU A 92 6.82 1.55 12.17
N TYR A 93 7.45 1.25 13.32
CA TYR A 93 7.75 -0.12 13.72
C TYR A 93 6.45 -0.86 14.08
N SER A 94 5.75 -1.40 13.09
CA SER A 94 4.91 -2.58 13.32
C SER A 94 5.81 -3.81 13.29
N GLY A 95 6.60 -3.96 14.35
CA GLY A 95 7.31 -5.20 14.61
C GLY A 95 6.28 -6.32 14.74
N ALA A 96 6.52 -7.43 14.05
CA ALA A 96 5.83 -8.68 14.30
C ALA A 96 6.13 -9.14 15.73
N THR A 97 5.39 -8.61 16.70
CA THR A 97 5.45 -9.09 18.08
C THR A 97 4.39 -10.19 18.21
N THR A 98 4.87 -11.40 18.48
CA THR A 98 4.12 -12.54 18.98
C THR A 98 3.05 -12.14 20.00
N PRO A 99 1.87 -12.78 20.04
CA PRO A 99 0.80 -12.40 20.96
C PRO A 99 1.19 -12.81 22.38
N SER A 100 1.79 -11.89 23.14
CA SER A 100 1.82 -11.97 24.58
C SER A 100 1.85 -10.56 25.15
N ASP A 101 0.70 -10.13 25.64
CA ASP A 101 0.54 -9.23 26.79
C ASP A 101 1.23 -7.84 26.75
N ALA A 102 0.82 -6.99 25.81
CA ALA A 102 0.94 -5.54 26.01
C ALA A 102 -0.14 -4.78 25.23
N GLU A 103 -1.06 -4.18 26.00
CA GLU A 103 -1.91 -3.00 25.78
C GLU A 103 -1.99 -2.38 24.37
N PRO A 104 -3.17 -1.91 23.91
CA PRO A 104 -3.36 -1.40 22.56
C PRO A 104 -2.47 -0.18 22.29
N ALA A 105 -1.34 -0.43 21.65
CA ALA A 105 -0.46 0.62 21.15
C ALA A 105 -1.30 1.50 20.22
N LYS A 106 -1.50 2.75 20.65
CA LYS A 106 -2.11 3.85 19.91
C LYS A 106 -1.77 3.71 18.43
N GLY A 107 -2.80 3.54 17.61
CA GLY A 107 -2.68 3.30 16.18
C GLY A 107 -1.87 4.38 15.45
N PRO A 108 -1.66 4.22 14.12
CA PRO A 108 -0.76 5.05 13.32
C PRO A 108 -1.06 6.55 13.35
N GLY A 109 -2.21 6.97 13.88
CA GLY A 109 -2.73 8.33 13.89
C GLY A 109 -1.83 9.44 14.44
N ARG A 110 -0.86 9.17 15.33
CA ARG A 110 0.01 10.23 15.90
C ARG A 110 1.29 10.50 15.12
N VAL A 111 1.75 9.56 14.30
CA VAL A 111 2.96 9.71 13.45
C VAL A 111 2.60 10.26 12.06
N LEU A 112 1.35 10.10 11.62
CA LEU A 112 0.85 10.66 10.37
C LEU A 112 0.86 12.20 10.34
N VAL A 113 0.83 12.84 11.51
CA VAL A 113 0.69 14.30 11.62
C VAL A 113 1.97 15.06 11.25
N GLU A 114 3.15 14.44 11.38
CA GLU A 114 4.44 15.14 11.22
C GLU A 114 5.10 14.96 9.85
N ARG A 115 4.68 13.99 9.01
CA ARG A 115 5.41 13.64 7.77
C ARG A 115 4.61 13.62 6.47
N GLY A 116 3.41 14.19 6.45
CA GLY A 116 2.84 14.68 5.19
C GLY A 116 1.40 14.28 4.94
N ARG A 117 0.72 15.17 4.21
CA ARG A 117 -0.67 15.01 3.76
C ARG A 117 -0.88 13.69 3.01
N GLY A 118 0.15 13.17 2.33
CA GLY A 118 0.09 11.93 1.56
C GLY A 118 -0.24 10.70 2.41
N LEU A 119 0.42 10.48 3.55
CA LEU A 119 0.11 9.31 4.39
C LEU A 119 -1.26 9.40 5.08
N HIS A 120 -1.74 10.62 5.34
CA HIS A 120 -3.11 10.82 5.82
C HIS A 120 -4.13 10.43 4.73
N ILE A 121 -3.92 10.84 3.47
CA ILE A 121 -4.75 10.42 2.33
C ILE A 121 -4.74 8.90 2.20
N VAL A 122 -3.57 8.27 2.25
CA VAL A 122 -3.43 6.80 2.22
C VAL A 122 -4.24 6.15 3.34
N ASN A 123 -4.14 6.67 4.56
CA ASN A 123 -4.87 6.12 5.70
C ASN A 123 -6.40 6.19 5.53
N GLU A 124 -6.91 7.33 5.09
CA GLU A 124 -8.34 7.52 4.88
C GLU A 124 -8.88 6.61 3.77
N LEU A 125 -8.19 6.56 2.62
CA LEU A 125 -8.61 5.75 1.47
C LEU A 125 -8.46 4.25 1.72
N ALA A 126 -7.41 3.84 2.45
CA ALA A 126 -7.20 2.44 2.81
C ALA A 126 -8.01 2.01 4.04
N GLN A 127 -8.73 2.92 4.71
CA GLN A 127 -9.40 2.66 5.99
C GLN A 127 -8.46 2.02 7.03
N GLY A 128 -7.20 2.48 7.07
CA GLY A 128 -6.15 1.93 7.93
C GLY A 128 -5.57 0.57 7.48
N GLN A 129 -5.97 0.03 6.33
CA GLN A 129 -5.46 -1.23 5.77
C GLN A 129 -4.21 -1.02 4.90
N TRP A 130 -3.16 -0.45 5.50
CA TRP A 130 -1.89 -0.19 4.86
C TRP A 130 -0.76 -0.24 5.89
N GLY A 131 0.49 -0.28 5.43
CA GLY A 131 1.63 -0.22 6.32
C GLY A 131 2.96 -0.41 5.61
N PHE A 132 3.99 -0.72 6.39
CA PHE A 132 5.33 -1.03 5.87
C PHE A 132 5.78 -2.39 6.38
N ARG A 133 6.56 -3.11 5.57
CA ARG A 133 7.25 -4.34 5.98
C ARG A 133 8.68 -4.33 5.45
N VAL A 134 9.57 -4.99 6.17
CA VAL A 134 10.91 -5.29 5.68
C VAL A 134 10.83 -6.61 4.92
N THR A 135 11.39 -6.64 3.72
CA THR A 135 11.50 -7.83 2.88
C THR A 135 12.69 -8.68 3.32
N GLU A 136 12.72 -9.95 2.93
CA GLU A 136 13.79 -10.90 3.29
C GLU A 136 15.20 -10.45 2.85
N ARG A 137 15.29 -9.49 1.92
CA ARG A 137 16.54 -8.92 1.42
C ARG A 137 16.96 -7.63 2.14
N GLY A 138 16.26 -7.25 3.21
CA GLY A 138 16.51 -6.01 3.94
C GLY A 138 15.99 -4.74 3.24
N ALA A 139 15.26 -4.88 2.14
CA ALA A 139 14.58 -3.79 1.45
C ALA A 139 13.21 -3.51 2.07
N LYS A 140 12.73 -2.26 2.02
CA LYS A 140 11.42 -1.86 2.55
C LYS A 140 10.33 -2.01 1.48
N ALA A 141 9.15 -2.44 1.90
CA ALA A 141 7.95 -2.44 1.08
C ALA A 141 6.79 -1.74 1.80
N ALA A 142 6.27 -0.67 1.21
CA ALA A 142 5.00 -0.06 1.61
C ALA A 142 3.85 -0.83 0.97
N TRP A 143 2.85 -1.24 1.73
CA TRP A 143 1.73 -2.03 1.22
C TRP A 143 0.39 -1.36 1.54
N ILE A 144 -0.59 -1.57 0.67
CA ILE A 144 -1.97 -1.09 0.81
C ILE A 144 -2.95 -2.12 0.26
N VAL A 145 -4.06 -2.33 0.97
CA VAL A 145 -5.21 -3.10 0.47
C VAL A 145 -6.06 -2.19 -0.41
N LEU A 146 -6.29 -2.59 -1.66
CA LEU A 146 -7.08 -1.84 -2.63
C LEU A 146 -8.55 -2.26 -2.64
N ALA A 147 -8.81 -3.57 -2.54
CA ALA A 147 -10.17 -4.12 -2.52
C ALA A 147 -10.19 -5.56 -2.01
N GLY A 148 -11.33 -6.00 -1.49
CA GLY A 148 -11.61 -7.41 -1.27
C GLY A 148 -12.49 -8.00 -2.38
N LEU A 149 -12.27 -9.26 -2.75
CA LEU A 149 -13.10 -10.01 -3.70
C LEU A 149 -14.57 -10.15 -3.25
N GLY A 150 -14.87 -9.85 -1.99
CA GLY A 150 -16.22 -9.88 -1.41
C GLY A 150 -16.76 -8.52 -0.94
N GLY A 151 -16.15 -7.41 -1.36
CA GLY A 151 -16.59 -6.07 -0.97
C GLY A 151 -17.87 -5.65 -1.68
N ALA A 152 -19.02 -6.13 -1.20
CA ALA A 152 -20.27 -5.40 -1.40
C ALA A 152 -20.12 -4.00 -0.75
N PRO A 153 -20.61 -2.92 -1.38
CA PRO A 153 -20.64 -1.62 -0.72
C PRO A 153 -21.43 -1.78 0.58
N VAL A 154 -20.81 -1.39 1.70
CA VAL A 154 -21.53 -1.30 2.97
C VAL A 154 -22.62 -0.25 2.74
N PRO A 155 -23.93 -0.58 2.75
CA PRO A 155 -24.94 0.45 2.68
C PRO A 155 -24.74 1.34 3.90
N CYS A 156 -24.49 2.63 3.67
CA CYS A 156 -24.58 3.65 4.71
C CYS A 156 -25.93 3.43 5.40
N LYS A 157 -25.87 3.03 6.67
CA LYS A 157 -27.07 2.97 7.49
C LYS A 157 -27.57 4.40 7.63
N ASN A 158 -28.57 4.75 6.84
CA ASN A 158 -29.47 5.84 7.20
C ASN A 158 -30.12 5.44 8.53
N GLY A 159 -29.92 6.27 9.55
CA GLY A 159 -30.58 6.16 10.83
C GLY A 159 -30.87 7.57 11.32
N ASP A 160 -32.14 7.94 11.14
CA ASP A 160 -32.95 8.97 11.82
C ASP A 160 -32.27 9.90 12.85
#